data_AF-A0A948TNP9-F1
#
_entry.id   AF-A0A948TNP9-F1
#
_cell.length_a   1.000
_cell.length_b   1.000
_cell.length_c   1.000
_cell.angle_alpha   90.00
_cell.angle_beta   90.00
_cell.angle_gamma   90.00
#
_symmetry.space_group_name_H-M   'P 1'
#
loop_
_entity.id
_entity.type
_entity.pdbx_description
1 polymer ?
#
loop_
_entity_poly.entity_id
_entity_poly.type
_entity_poly.pdbx_seq_one_letter_code
_entity_poly.pdbx_strand_id
1 'polypeptide(L)'
;MEGEISFSIRGERVAVLAPAYIDFILVSNRWSDIKTNAAFKGRLILSDKIFFKKTIDNIRFNFSEVIYWCAQKPFVSFGDEESKRMILLTDLLIDIINKPDHHFCEEIQKDFLQTLLLDLWNIVFKLYKTGSGSERYVWADMLGRFLHLVRTHCREHHEVKWYAE
;
A
#
# COMPACT_ATOMS: atom_id res chain seq x y z
N MET A 1 -1.90 18.41 -3.06
CA MET A 1 -0.54 17.87 -2.89
C MET A 1 0.25 18.29 -4.11
N GLU A 2 1.49 18.74 -3.93
CA GLU A 2 2.24 19.47 -4.97
C GLU A 2 3.70 19.03 -4.99
N GLY A 3 4.38 19.30 -6.10
CA GLY A 3 5.81 19.11 -6.24
C GLY A 3 6.24 17.67 -6.50
N GLU A 4 7.51 17.41 -6.20
CA GLU A 4 8.22 16.17 -6.52
C GLU A 4 8.98 15.65 -5.31
N ILE A 5 8.96 14.33 -5.13
CA ILE A 5 9.87 13.60 -4.26
C ILE A 5 10.66 12.59 -5.09
N SER A 6 11.97 12.53 -4.87
CA SER A 6 12.86 11.54 -5.48
C SER A 6 13.65 10.81 -4.40
N PHE A 7 13.93 9.54 -4.62
CA PHE A 7 14.67 8.68 -3.69
C PHE A 7 15.26 7.49 -4.44
N SER A 8 16.15 6.75 -3.78
CA SER A 8 16.76 5.53 -4.29
C SER A 8 16.13 4.31 -3.61
N ILE A 9 15.70 3.32 -4.40
CA ILE A 9 15.28 2.00 -3.93
C ILE A 9 16.09 0.96 -4.69
N ARG A 10 16.79 0.08 -3.98
CA ARG A 10 17.63 -0.98 -4.58
C ARG A 10 18.68 -0.45 -5.59
N GLY A 11 19.16 0.77 -5.37
CA GLY A 11 20.13 1.45 -6.26
C GLY A 11 19.51 2.14 -7.47
N GLU A 12 18.20 2.01 -7.70
CA GLU A 12 17.49 2.73 -8.75
C GLU A 12 16.90 4.03 -8.23
N ARG A 13 17.11 5.12 -8.98
CA ARG A 13 16.54 6.42 -8.65
C ARG A 13 15.11 6.52 -9.19
N VAL A 14 14.18 6.78 -8.29
CA VAL A 14 12.77 6.98 -8.59
C VAL A 14 12.42 8.44 -8.32
N ALA A 15 11.65 9.06 -9.21
CA ALA A 15 11.06 10.38 -9.02
C ALA A 15 9.54 10.27 -9.14
N VAL A 16 8.84 10.85 -8.18
CA VAL A 16 7.39 10.77 -8.02
C VAL A 16 6.85 12.19 -7.98
N LEU A 17 6.02 12.52 -8.95
CA LEU A 17 5.30 13.79 -9.03
C LEU A 17 3.92 13.64 -8.37
N ALA A 18 3.45 14.69 -7.70
CA ALA A 18 2.09 14.71 -7.19
C ALA A 18 1.06 14.50 -8.33
N PRO A 19 -0.08 13.82 -8.09
CA PRO A 19 -0.53 13.23 -6.82
C PRO A 19 -0.27 11.72 -6.76
N ALA A 20 0.94 11.29 -6.38
CA ALA A 20 1.22 9.86 -6.22
C ALA A 20 1.46 9.50 -4.75
N TYR A 21 0.74 8.47 -4.30
CA TYR A 21 0.87 7.81 -3.01
C TYR A 21 0.83 6.31 -3.24
N ILE A 22 1.84 5.62 -2.74
CA ILE A 22 1.78 4.37 -1.97
C ILE A 22 3.24 4.02 -1.64
N ASP A 23 3.49 3.76 -0.37
CA ASP A 23 4.40 2.67 0.00
C ASP A 23 3.80 2.02 1.22
N PHE A 24 3.41 0.76 1.07
CA PHE A 24 3.35 -0.11 2.23
C PHE A 24 4.80 -0.37 2.55
N ILE A 25 5.38 0.38 3.48
CA ILE A 25 6.76 0.19 3.95
C ILE A 25 6.85 -1.23 4.57
N LEU A 26 6.88 -2.22 3.69
CA LEU A 26 7.31 -3.56 3.95
C LEU A 26 8.80 -3.39 4.13
N VAL A 27 9.21 -3.60 5.37
CA VAL A 27 10.51 -3.41 6.03
C VAL A 27 11.78 -3.73 5.20
N SER A 28 11.66 -4.31 4.00
CA SER A 28 12.74 -4.64 3.07
C SER A 28 13.15 -3.52 2.09
N ASN A 29 12.29 -2.54 1.79
CA ASN A 29 12.64 -1.44 0.86
C ASN A 29 13.11 -0.19 1.62
N ARG A 30 14.40 -0.16 2.01
CA ARG A 30 14.98 1.06 2.59
C ARG A 30 15.14 2.13 1.52
N TRP A 31 14.39 3.21 1.65
CA TRP A 31 14.60 4.40 0.84
C TRP A 31 15.91 5.06 1.27
N SER A 32 16.73 5.47 0.30
CA SER A 32 17.89 6.33 0.53
C SER A 32 17.84 7.58 -0.35
N ASP A 33 18.69 8.57 -0.05
CA ASP A 33 18.87 9.77 -0.89
C ASP A 33 17.58 10.55 -1.18
N ILE A 34 16.67 10.60 -0.21
CA ILE A 34 15.38 11.28 -0.34
C ILE A 34 15.62 12.78 -0.58
N LYS A 35 15.08 13.31 -1.67
CA LYS A 35 15.15 14.72 -2.08
C LYS A 35 13.79 15.19 -2.54
N THR A 36 13.45 16.42 -2.17
CA THR A 36 12.21 17.08 -2.57
C THR A 36 12.53 18.35 -3.36
N ASN A 37 11.62 18.75 -4.24
CA ASN A 37 11.70 20.07 -4.86
C ASN A 37 11.11 21.16 -3.93
N ALA A 38 11.35 22.43 -4.27
CA ALA A 38 10.88 23.56 -3.46
C ALA A 38 9.35 23.66 -3.35
N ALA A 39 8.61 23.07 -4.31
CA ALA A 39 7.15 23.06 -4.33
C ALA A 39 6.55 21.86 -3.59
N PHE A 40 7.36 20.98 -3.01
CA PHE A 40 6.89 19.73 -2.45
C PHE A 40 5.97 19.93 -1.24
N LYS A 41 4.76 19.35 -1.32
CA LYS A 41 3.78 19.28 -0.23
C LYS A 41 3.20 17.87 -0.16
N GLY A 42 3.71 17.08 0.76
CA GLY A 42 3.27 15.72 1.07
C GLY A 42 2.67 15.58 2.48
N ARG A 43 2.01 14.45 2.72
CA ARG A 43 1.45 14.03 4.00
C ARG A 43 2.01 12.65 4.32
N LEU A 44 2.35 12.41 5.58
CA LEU A 44 2.84 11.11 6.03
C LEU A 44 1.93 10.64 7.17
N ILE A 45 1.31 9.48 6.99
CA ILE A 45 0.51 8.83 8.04
C ILE A 45 1.38 7.72 8.62
N LEU A 46 1.66 7.83 9.92
CA LEU A 46 2.38 6.82 10.68
C LEU A 46 1.43 6.16 11.68
N SER A 47 1.59 4.87 11.89
CA SER A 47 0.77 4.10 12.81
C SER A 47 1.63 3.15 13.62
N ASP A 48 1.27 2.96 14.89
CA ASP A 48 1.81 1.87 15.69
C ASP A 48 1.48 0.52 15.04
N LYS A 49 2.41 -0.44 15.11
CA LYS A 49 2.27 -1.74 14.46
C LYS A 49 1.09 -2.54 15.01
N ILE A 50 0.83 -2.47 16.32
CA ILE A 50 -0.27 -3.20 16.96
C ILE A 50 -1.60 -2.55 16.55
N PHE A 51 -1.68 -1.22 16.57
CA PHE A 51 -2.85 -0.49 16.11
C PHE A 51 -3.17 -0.76 14.62
N PHE A 52 -2.15 -0.70 13.76
CA PHE A 52 -2.32 -1.01 12.34
C PHE A 52 -2.83 -2.43 12.14
N LYS A 53 -2.27 -3.42 12.85
CA LYS A 53 -2.74 -4.81 12.80
C LYS A 53 -4.22 -4.91 13.17
N LYS A 54 -4.63 -4.36 14.32
CA LYS A 54 -6.04 -4.31 14.74
C LYS A 54 -6.94 -3.67 13.67
N THR A 55 -6.44 -2.65 12.98
CA THR A 55 -7.18 -1.93 11.92
C THR A 55 -7.42 -2.82 10.70
N ILE A 56 -6.46 -3.68 10.34
CA ILE A 56 -6.54 -4.49 9.13
C ILE A 56 -7.05 -5.92 9.36
N ASP A 57 -7.12 -6.41 10.61
CA ASP A 57 -7.45 -7.80 10.95
C ASP A 57 -8.81 -8.26 10.39
N ASN A 58 -9.78 -7.35 10.27
CA ASN A 58 -11.11 -7.65 9.72
C ASN A 58 -11.21 -7.54 8.20
N ILE A 59 -10.16 -7.06 7.53
CA ILE A 59 -10.14 -6.94 6.07
C ILE A 59 -9.76 -8.31 5.49
N ARG A 60 -10.67 -8.90 4.71
CA ARG A 60 -10.39 -10.13 3.97
C ARG A 60 -9.46 -9.86 2.79
N PHE A 61 -8.15 -9.88 3.02
CA PHE A 61 -7.15 -9.82 1.95
C PHE A 61 -6.95 -11.22 1.35
N ASN A 62 -7.42 -11.45 0.13
CA ASN A 62 -7.01 -12.61 -0.65
C ASN A 62 -6.51 -12.19 -2.03
N PHE A 63 -5.42 -11.42 -2.04
CA PHE A 63 -4.90 -10.76 -3.23
C PHE A 63 -3.36 -10.73 -3.25
N SER A 64 -2.74 -11.86 -2.88
CA SER A 64 -1.28 -12.02 -2.89
C SER A 64 -0.64 -11.55 -4.20
N GLU A 65 -1.32 -11.78 -5.33
CA GLU A 65 -0.91 -11.30 -6.67
C GLU A 65 -0.86 -9.77 -6.78
N VAL A 66 -1.85 -9.07 -6.23
CA VAL A 66 -1.90 -7.60 -6.27
C VAL A 66 -0.89 -6.99 -5.31
N ILE A 67 -0.72 -7.59 -4.13
CA ILE A 67 0.34 -7.21 -3.19
C ILE A 67 1.71 -7.40 -3.84
N TYR A 68 1.94 -8.53 -4.51
CA TYR A 68 3.18 -8.79 -5.23
C TYR A 68 3.38 -7.78 -6.37
N TRP A 69 2.35 -7.50 -7.16
CA TRP A 69 2.41 -6.49 -8.22
C TRP A 69 2.78 -5.10 -7.67
N CYS A 70 2.17 -4.68 -6.56
CA CYS A 70 2.54 -3.44 -5.86
C CYS A 70 3.98 -3.48 -5.33
N ALA A 71 4.46 -4.62 -4.82
CA ALA A 71 5.83 -4.73 -4.33
C ALA A 71 6.87 -4.56 -5.46
N GLN A 72 6.52 -4.90 -6.70
CA GLN A 72 7.35 -4.66 -7.89
C GLN A 72 7.27 -3.21 -8.38
N LYS A 73 6.11 -2.56 -8.23
CA LYS A 73 5.87 -1.16 -8.59
C LYS A 73 5.16 -0.43 -7.45
N PRO A 74 5.90 0.01 -6.41
CA PRO A 74 5.29 0.58 -5.21
C PRO A 74 4.60 1.91 -5.49
N PHE A 75 4.92 2.59 -6.60
CA PHE A 75 4.35 3.88 -6.94
C PHE A 75 3.21 3.76 -7.94
N VAL A 76 2.07 4.27 -7.51
CA VAL A 76 0.84 4.25 -8.26
C VAL A 76 0.37 5.70 -8.40
N SER A 77 0.09 6.12 -9.64
CA SER A 77 -0.51 7.43 -9.91
C SER A 77 -2.01 7.35 -9.76
N PHE A 78 -2.60 8.28 -9.02
CA PHE A 78 -4.05 8.42 -8.93
C PHE A 78 -4.58 9.27 -10.08
N GLY A 79 -5.81 8.99 -10.51
CA GLY A 79 -6.57 9.92 -11.34
C GLY A 79 -7.05 11.12 -10.52
N ASP A 80 -7.58 12.15 -11.19
CA ASP A 80 -8.00 13.39 -10.52
C ASP A 80 -9.11 13.14 -9.48
N GLU A 81 -10.09 12.29 -9.80
CA GLU A 81 -11.20 11.97 -8.90
C GLU A 81 -10.74 11.11 -7.71
N GLU A 82 -9.91 10.10 -7.97
CA GLU A 82 -9.28 9.31 -6.91
C GLU A 82 -8.41 10.20 -5.98
N SER A 83 -7.68 11.16 -6.54
CA SER A 83 -6.83 12.09 -5.79
C SER A 83 -7.65 12.99 -4.87
N LYS A 84 -8.74 13.59 -5.37
CA LYS A 84 -9.65 14.42 -4.56
C LYS A 84 -10.22 13.61 -3.39
N ARG A 85 -10.68 12.38 -3.66
CA ARG A 85 -11.25 11.50 -2.64
C ARG A 85 -10.24 11.13 -1.56
N MET A 86 -9.01 10.77 -1.96
CA MET A 86 -7.92 10.45 -1.02
C MET A 86 -7.49 11.64 -0.16
N ILE A 87 -7.44 12.84 -0.75
CA ILE A 87 -7.17 14.09 -0.01
C ILE A 87 -8.24 14.29 1.08
N LEU A 88 -9.52 14.20 0.71
CA LEU A 88 -10.65 14.39 1.64
C LEU A 88 -10.61 13.38 2.80
N LEU A 89 -10.42 12.09 2.51
CA LEU A 89 -10.34 11.06 3.54
C LEU A 89 -9.13 11.26 4.48
N THR A 90 -8.01 11.73 3.92
CA THR A 90 -6.81 12.03 4.70
C THR A 90 -7.02 13.24 5.61
N ASP A 91 -7.64 14.32 5.10
CA ASP A 91 -7.96 15.50 5.91
C ASP A 91 -8.86 15.15 7.08
N LEU A 92 -9.90 14.35 6.82
CA LEU A 92 -10.81 13.89 7.86
C LEU A 92 -10.12 13.04 8.93
N LEU A 93 -9.21 12.14 8.52
CA LEU A 93 -8.43 11.34 9.46
C LEU A 93 -7.50 12.21 10.32
N ILE A 94 -6.85 13.22 9.73
CA ILE A 94 -6.02 14.18 10.46
C ILE A 94 -6.85 14.96 11.49
N ASP A 95 -8.03 15.42 11.11
CA ASP A 95 -8.94 16.14 12.01
C ASP A 95 -9.41 15.26 13.17
N ILE A 96 -9.63 13.97 12.95
CA ILE A 96 -9.99 13.00 14.00
C ILE A 96 -8.82 12.79 14.96
N ILE A 97 -7.60 12.61 14.44
CA ILE A 97 -6.39 12.40 15.25
C ILE A 97 -6.12 13.62 16.14
N ASN A 98 -6.38 14.83 15.65
CA ASN A 98 -6.13 16.07 16.36
C ASN A 98 -7.22 16.44 17.39
N LYS A 99 -8.22 15.58 17.63
CA LYS A 99 -9.28 15.79 18.63
C LYS A 99 -9.13 14.80 19.80
N PRO A 100 -8.40 15.17 20.86
CA PRO A 100 -8.10 14.27 21.98
C PRO A 100 -9.30 14.02 22.93
N ASP A 101 -10.34 14.85 22.89
CA ASP A 101 -11.43 14.85 23.89
C ASP A 101 -12.56 13.84 23.62
N HIS A 102 -12.34 12.82 22.80
CA HIS A 102 -13.36 11.83 22.45
C HIS A 102 -13.21 10.54 23.25
N HIS A 103 -14.27 10.11 23.93
CA HIS A 103 -14.32 8.83 24.65
C HIS A 103 -14.09 7.60 23.75
N PHE A 104 -14.29 7.73 22.44
CA PHE A 104 -14.14 6.66 21.43
C PHE A 104 -13.04 6.97 20.40
N CYS A 105 -11.99 7.67 20.82
CA CYS A 105 -10.95 8.14 19.91
C CYS A 105 -10.25 6.98 19.17
N GLU A 106 -9.92 5.88 19.87
CA GLU A 106 -9.24 4.71 19.27
C GLU A 106 -10.13 4.03 18.23
N GLU A 107 -11.42 3.84 18.54
CA GLU A 107 -12.39 3.19 17.64
C GLU A 107 -12.61 4.02 16.38
N ILE A 108 -12.83 5.34 16.53
CA ILE A 108 -13.04 6.24 15.40
C ILE A 108 -11.76 6.28 14.54
N GLN A 109 -10.58 6.45 15.13
CA GLN A 109 -9.32 6.45 14.37
C GLN A 109 -9.14 5.15 13.58
N LYS A 110 -9.42 4.00 14.21
CA LYS A 110 -9.29 2.68 13.60
C LYS A 110 -10.24 2.53 12.42
N ASP A 111 -11.50 2.90 12.57
CA ASP A 111 -12.52 2.73 11.52
C ASP A 111 -12.28 3.68 10.34
N PHE A 112 -11.82 4.91 10.60
CA PHE A 112 -11.46 5.86 9.55
C PHE A 112 -10.16 5.47 8.83
N LEU A 113 -9.15 5.00 9.56
CA LEU A 113 -7.95 4.45 8.94
C LEU A 113 -8.29 3.21 8.09
N GLN A 114 -9.16 2.33 8.57
CA GLN A 114 -9.63 1.17 7.80
C GLN A 114 -10.33 1.61 6.51
N THR A 115 -11.20 2.62 6.59
CA THR A 115 -11.91 3.18 5.44
C THR A 115 -10.94 3.74 4.41
N LEU A 116 -9.95 4.53 4.83
CA LEU A 116 -8.90 5.06 3.97
C LEU A 116 -8.13 3.93 3.26
N LEU A 117 -7.72 2.89 4.01
CA LEU A 117 -6.98 1.76 3.46
C LEU A 117 -7.81 0.95 2.45
N LEU A 118 -9.08 0.69 2.73
CA LEU A 118 -9.95 -0.03 1.81
C LEU A 118 -10.13 0.73 0.49
N ASP A 119 -10.33 2.03 0.58
CA ASP A 119 -10.53 2.86 -0.60
C ASP A 119 -9.25 3.05 -1.42
N LEU A 120 -8.10 3.12 -0.76
CA LEU A 120 -6.78 3.03 -1.38
C LEU A 120 -6.63 1.70 -2.16
N TRP A 121 -6.96 0.58 -1.53
CA TRP A 121 -6.88 -0.73 -2.16
C TRP A 121 -7.81 -0.85 -3.37
N ASN A 122 -9.01 -0.24 -3.35
CA ASN A 122 -9.90 -0.20 -4.51
C ASN A 122 -9.24 0.46 -5.73
N ILE A 123 -8.49 1.55 -5.52
CA ILE A 123 -7.73 2.21 -6.59
C ILE A 123 -6.64 1.28 -7.13
N VAL A 124 -5.89 0.65 -6.23
CA VAL A 124 -4.86 -0.32 -6.59
C VAL A 124 -5.44 -1.47 -7.40
N PHE A 125 -6.58 -2.04 -7.01
CA PHE A 125 -7.24 -3.12 -7.74
C PHE A 125 -7.67 -2.70 -9.15
N LYS A 126 -8.21 -1.50 -9.29
CA LYS A 126 -8.59 -0.95 -10.59
C LYS A 126 -7.37 -0.85 -11.49
N LEU A 127 -6.26 -0.33 -10.98
CA LEU A 127 -5.02 -0.16 -11.74
C LEU A 127 -4.32 -1.47 -12.06
N TYR A 128 -4.34 -2.43 -11.13
CA TYR A 128 -3.89 -3.80 -11.39
C TYR A 128 -4.64 -4.39 -12.58
N LYS A 129 -5.98 -4.35 -12.57
CA LYS A 129 -6.82 -4.90 -13.66
C LYS A 129 -6.58 -4.22 -15.01
N THR A 130 -6.36 -2.90 -15.02
CA THR A 130 -6.12 -2.15 -16.27
C THR A 130 -4.68 -2.31 -16.78
N GLY A 131 -3.70 -2.41 -15.88
CA GLY A 131 -2.28 -2.55 -16.21
C GLY A 131 -1.84 -3.99 -16.48
N SER A 132 -2.56 -4.98 -15.95
CA SER A 132 -2.35 -6.40 -16.22
C SER A 132 -2.93 -6.78 -17.59
N GLY A 133 -2.37 -6.24 -18.67
CA GLY A 133 -2.64 -6.68 -20.05
C GLY A 133 -2.29 -8.14 -20.34
N SER A 134 -1.75 -8.88 -19.37
CA SER A 134 -1.75 -10.34 -19.39
C SER A 134 -1.53 -10.87 -17.98
N GLU A 135 -2.31 -11.86 -17.59
CA GLU A 135 -2.03 -12.78 -16.48
C GLU A 135 -0.68 -13.52 -16.64
N ARG A 136 0.22 -13.14 -17.57
CA ARG A 136 1.40 -13.94 -17.95
C ARG A 136 2.69 -13.57 -17.22
N TYR A 137 2.85 -12.33 -16.74
CA TYR A 137 4.15 -11.90 -16.18
C TYR A 137 4.37 -12.27 -14.71
N VAL A 138 3.30 -12.37 -13.91
CA VAL A 138 3.42 -12.69 -12.47
C VAL A 138 3.86 -14.15 -12.23
N TRP A 139 3.65 -15.04 -13.19
CA TRP A 139 3.92 -16.48 -13.07
C TRP A 139 5.32 -16.91 -13.51
N ALA A 140 6.06 -15.99 -14.14
CA ALA A 140 7.43 -16.25 -14.60
C ALA A 140 8.45 -16.16 -13.45
N ASP A 141 8.15 -15.42 -12.38
CA ASP A 141 9.05 -15.19 -11.26
C ASP A 141 8.86 -16.22 -10.12
N MET A 142 9.95 -16.56 -9.43
CA MET A 142 10.02 -17.58 -8.37
C MET A 142 9.03 -17.28 -7.23
N LEU A 143 8.90 -16.00 -6.83
CA LEU A 143 7.98 -15.59 -5.78
C LEU A 143 6.51 -15.72 -6.20
N GLY A 144 6.20 -15.48 -7.49
CA GLY A 144 4.85 -15.69 -8.02
C GLY A 144 4.43 -17.16 -7.98
N ARG A 145 5.34 -18.07 -8.32
CA ARG A 145 5.11 -19.52 -8.19
C ARG A 145 4.91 -19.94 -6.74
N PHE A 146 5.75 -19.45 -5.83
CA PHE A 146 5.60 -19.71 -4.40
C PHE A 146 4.23 -19.26 -3.87
N LEU A 147 3.82 -18.03 -4.17
CA LEU A 147 2.53 -17.49 -3.74
C LEU A 147 1.34 -18.29 -4.30
N HIS A 148 1.45 -18.78 -5.55
CA HIS A 148 0.45 -19.66 -6.12
C HIS A 148 0.36 -21.00 -5.37
N LEU A 149 1.49 -21.66 -5.15
CA LEU A 149 1.51 -22.94 -4.45
C LEU A 149 0.97 -22.81 -3.02
N VAL A 150 1.34 -21.75 -2.31
CA VAL A 150 0.77 -21.43 -0.99
C VAL A 150 -0.74 -21.24 -1.10
N ARG A 151 -1.23 -20.43 -2.05
CA ARG A 151 -2.67 -20.20 -2.21
C ARG A 151 -3.45 -21.49 -2.47
N THR A 152 -2.89 -22.40 -3.27
CA THR A 152 -3.56 -23.64 -3.68
C THR A 152 -3.45 -24.74 -2.63
N HIS A 153 -2.30 -24.86 -1.96
CA HIS A 153 -1.97 -26.02 -1.13
C HIS A 153 -1.72 -25.71 0.36
N CYS A 154 -1.86 -24.46 0.83
CA CYS A 154 -1.62 -24.12 2.25
C CYS A 154 -2.53 -24.83 3.26
N ARG A 155 -3.59 -25.49 2.81
CA ARG A 155 -4.43 -26.32 3.69
C ARG A 155 -3.88 -27.73 3.85
N GLU A 156 -3.14 -28.22 2.87
CA GLU A 156 -2.66 -29.61 2.80
C GLU A 156 -1.18 -29.72 3.18
N HIS A 157 -0.37 -28.75 2.75
CA HIS A 157 1.07 -28.71 2.96
C HIS A 157 1.42 -27.40 3.66
N HIS A 158 1.96 -27.46 4.88
CA HIS A 158 2.26 -26.27 5.70
C HIS A 158 3.76 -25.97 5.78
N GLU A 159 4.61 -26.85 5.25
CA GLU A 159 6.05 -26.73 5.32
C GLU A 159 6.61 -25.91 4.16
N VAL A 160 7.42 -24.89 4.48
CA VAL A 160 8.06 -24.02 3.46
C VAL A 160 8.90 -24.82 2.47
N LYS A 161 9.53 -25.92 2.93
CA LYS A 161 10.35 -26.81 2.09
C LYS A 161 9.55 -27.39 0.93
N TRP A 162 8.28 -27.73 1.13
CA TRP A 162 7.42 -28.30 0.09
C TRP A 162 7.21 -27.33 -1.09
N TYR A 163 7.20 -26.03 -0.81
CA TYR A 163 7.07 -24.99 -1.84
C TYR A 163 8.38 -24.65 -2.56
N ALA A 164 9.50 -25.29 -2.17
CA ALA A 164 10.84 -25.05 -2.72
C ALA A 164 11.38 -26.22 -3.56
N GLU A 165 10.64 -27.34 -3.63
CA GLU A 165 10.89 -28.50 -4.49
C GLU A 165 10.26 -28.30 -5.89
#